data_AF-X1LVL2-F1
#
_entry.id   AF-X1LVL2-F1
#
_cell.length_a   1.000
_cell.length_b   1.000
_cell.length_c   1.000
_cell.angle_alpha   90.00
_cell.angle_beta   90.00
_cell.angle_gamma   90.00
#
_symmetry.space_group_name_H-M   'P 1'
#
loop_
_entity.id
_entity.type
_entity.pdbx_description
1 polymer ?
#
loop_
_entity_poly.entity_id
_entity_poly.type
_entity_poly.pdbx_seq_one_letter_code
_entity_poly.pdbx_strand_id
1 'polypeptide(L)'
;NRKYIKGLEEPLFMPPDFLVSLGVDMDLKAMGFDSVAILYNRSDSLDDIFSGDPDKCSLAIGMSSFCDPSHAPEGMATVQISALFPYNHKNYWKREKDGTRGEEYKKLKETVANELISAAEEVIPELSKHIICKDIATPLTFERYTLNSEGAMGWLPSPGSKERSQKTPIKNLYQAGHWTFPGSGIDSVISSGRNAAQLVLKDMR
;
A
#
# COMPACT_ATOMS: atom_id res chain seq x y z
N ASN A 1 21.15 24.42 6.62
CA ASN A 1 20.72 24.19 5.22
C ASN A 1 19.20 24.38 5.11
N ARG A 2 18.73 25.62 4.96
CA ARG A 2 17.30 26.00 5.10
C ARG A 2 16.41 25.37 4.03
N LYS A 3 16.93 25.16 2.81
CA LYS A 3 16.22 24.52 1.70
C LYS A 3 15.96 23.03 1.93
N TYR A 4 16.95 22.32 2.49
CA TYR A 4 16.80 20.90 2.83
C TYR A 4 15.75 20.69 3.93
N ILE A 5 15.77 21.54 4.97
CA ILE A 5 14.81 21.51 6.08
C ILE A 5 13.40 21.82 5.58
N LYS A 6 13.21 22.91 4.81
CA LYS A 6 11.90 23.25 4.25
C LYS A 6 11.30 22.09 3.45
N GLY A 7 12.13 21.37 2.69
CA GLY A 7 11.66 20.19 1.96
C GLY A 7 11.10 19.11 2.87
N LEU A 8 11.56 18.97 4.11
CA LEU A 8 11.07 17.97 5.08
C LEU A 8 9.79 18.41 5.81
N GLU A 9 9.49 19.71 5.87
CA GLU A 9 8.38 20.28 6.67
C GLU A 9 7.04 20.27 5.92
N GLU A 10 7.05 20.20 4.58
CA GLU A 10 5.83 20.17 3.75
C GLU A 10 5.80 18.90 2.86
N PRO A 11 5.74 17.70 3.47
CA PRO A 11 5.76 16.45 2.71
C PRO A 11 4.44 16.22 1.96
N LEU A 12 4.54 15.83 0.69
CA LEU A 12 3.43 15.23 -0.07
C LEU A 12 3.69 13.73 -0.16
N PHE A 13 2.92 12.95 0.60
CA PHE A 13 3.02 11.50 0.63
C PHE A 13 2.07 10.86 -0.35
N MET A 14 2.50 9.76 -0.98
CA MET A 14 1.55 8.87 -1.63
C MET A 14 0.59 8.32 -0.58
N PRO A 15 -0.73 8.28 -0.87
CA PRO A 15 -1.69 7.65 0.02
C PRO A 15 -1.23 6.23 0.38
N PRO A 16 -1.34 5.84 1.65
CA PRO A 16 -1.09 4.48 2.07
C PRO A 16 -2.21 3.55 1.58
N ASP A 17 -1.91 2.27 1.62
CA ASP A 17 -2.85 1.24 1.20
C ASP A 17 -3.76 0.79 2.36
N PHE A 18 -4.91 0.23 2.00
CA PHE A 18 -5.73 -0.63 2.84
C PHE A 18 -5.82 -1.99 2.16
N LEU A 19 -5.31 -3.02 2.83
CA LEU A 19 -5.18 -4.36 2.28
C LEU A 19 -6.05 -5.35 3.05
N VAL A 20 -6.88 -6.09 2.34
CA VAL A 20 -7.59 -7.28 2.82
C VAL A 20 -6.95 -8.51 2.18
N SER A 21 -6.40 -9.40 2.99
CA SER A 21 -5.84 -10.69 2.54
C SER A 21 -6.79 -11.82 2.94
N LEU A 22 -7.23 -12.59 1.98
CA LEU A 22 -8.21 -13.66 2.12
C LEU A 22 -7.59 -14.99 1.71
N GLY A 23 -7.81 -16.02 2.53
CA GLY A 23 -7.82 -17.40 2.05
C GLY A 23 -9.25 -17.78 1.69
N VAL A 24 -9.44 -18.39 0.52
CA VAL A 24 -10.76 -18.79 0.02
C VAL A 24 -10.78 -20.24 -0.45
N ASP A 25 -11.89 -20.94 -0.23
CA ASP A 25 -12.12 -22.30 -0.71
C ASP A 25 -12.73 -22.32 -2.12
N MET A 26 -12.14 -21.53 -3.03
CA MET A 26 -12.57 -21.38 -4.42
C MET A 26 -11.48 -21.84 -5.38
N ASP A 27 -11.90 -22.54 -6.44
CA ASP A 27 -11.06 -22.77 -7.63
C ASP A 27 -11.25 -21.62 -8.62
N LEU A 28 -10.50 -20.55 -8.41
CA LEU A 28 -10.55 -19.37 -9.27
C LEU A 28 -10.12 -19.66 -10.72
N LYS A 29 -9.28 -20.68 -10.97
CA LYS A 29 -8.92 -21.10 -12.34
C LYS A 29 -10.11 -21.69 -13.06
N ALA A 30 -10.85 -22.58 -12.38
CA ALA A 30 -12.07 -23.17 -12.93
C ALA A 30 -13.17 -22.12 -13.20
N MET A 31 -13.16 -21.00 -12.47
CA MET A 31 -14.05 -19.86 -12.70
C MET A 31 -13.64 -18.99 -13.90
N GLY A 32 -12.49 -19.27 -14.54
CA GLY A 32 -12.03 -18.57 -15.74
C GLY A 32 -11.09 -17.38 -15.48
N PHE A 33 -10.62 -17.17 -14.24
CA PHE A 33 -9.55 -16.21 -13.99
C PHE A 33 -8.22 -16.77 -14.50
N ASP A 34 -7.42 -15.92 -15.14
CA ASP A 34 -6.10 -16.26 -15.69
C ASP A 34 -5.01 -15.24 -15.33
N SER A 35 -5.40 -14.19 -14.60
CA SER A 35 -4.59 -13.01 -14.31
C SER A 35 -4.17 -12.97 -12.85
N VAL A 36 -2.95 -12.49 -12.61
CA VAL A 36 -2.37 -12.40 -11.26
C VAL A 36 -2.90 -11.18 -10.50
N ALA A 37 -3.29 -10.15 -11.24
CA ALA A 37 -3.82 -8.90 -10.71
C ALA A 37 -4.89 -8.34 -11.63
N ILE A 38 -5.98 -7.86 -11.03
CA ILE A 38 -7.07 -7.14 -11.70
C ILE A 38 -7.14 -5.77 -11.07
N LEU A 39 -7.10 -4.71 -11.90
CA LEU A 39 -7.44 -3.36 -11.46
C LEU A 39 -8.89 -3.11 -11.84
N TYR A 40 -9.74 -2.90 -10.84
CA TYR A 40 -11.17 -2.70 -11.01
C TYR A 40 -11.55 -1.30 -10.55
N ASN A 41 -11.88 -0.44 -11.52
CA ASN A 41 -12.32 0.93 -11.27
C ASN A 41 -13.84 0.97 -11.24
N ARG A 42 -14.40 1.44 -10.12
CA ARG A 42 -15.86 1.59 -9.93
C ARG A 42 -16.37 2.99 -10.26
N SER A 43 -15.47 3.91 -10.62
CA SER A 43 -15.76 5.27 -11.09
C SER A 43 -14.81 5.66 -12.22
N ASP A 44 -15.30 6.49 -13.14
CA ASP A 44 -14.49 7.13 -14.19
C ASP A 44 -13.79 8.41 -13.70
N SER A 45 -14.10 8.88 -12.49
CA SER A 45 -13.52 10.09 -11.90
C SER A 45 -12.24 9.77 -11.14
N LEU A 46 -11.15 10.49 -11.45
CA LEU A 46 -9.88 10.37 -10.72
C LEU A 46 -10.02 10.69 -9.24
N ASP A 47 -10.86 11.67 -8.88
CA ASP A 47 -11.07 12.04 -7.48
C ASP A 47 -11.78 10.93 -6.71
N ASP A 48 -12.74 10.25 -7.36
CA ASP A 48 -13.47 9.15 -6.75
C ASP A 48 -12.58 7.91 -6.57
N ILE A 49 -11.78 7.53 -7.57
CA ILE A 49 -10.91 6.34 -7.49
C ILE A 49 -9.84 6.47 -6.39
N PHE A 50 -9.40 7.70 -6.08
CA PHE A 50 -8.41 8.00 -5.03
C PHE A 50 -9.02 8.55 -3.73
N SER A 51 -10.35 8.59 -3.61
CA SER A 51 -11.05 9.19 -2.47
C SER A 51 -10.93 8.39 -1.17
N GLY A 52 -10.66 7.08 -1.25
CA GLY A 52 -10.83 6.16 -0.13
C GLY A 52 -12.30 5.96 0.28
N ASP A 53 -13.23 6.19 -0.65
CA ASP A 53 -14.63 5.79 -0.53
C ASP A 53 -14.79 4.34 -1.06
N PRO A 54 -15.10 3.35 -0.21
CA PRO A 54 -15.26 1.95 -0.63
C PRO A 54 -16.22 1.75 -1.81
N ASP A 55 -17.22 2.62 -1.96
CA ASP A 55 -18.22 2.51 -3.03
C ASP A 55 -17.69 2.94 -4.40
N LYS A 56 -16.59 3.69 -4.45
CA LYS A 56 -16.11 4.33 -5.68
C LYS A 56 -14.62 4.15 -5.96
N CYS A 57 -13.84 3.82 -4.94
CA CYS A 57 -12.41 3.67 -5.05
C CYS A 57 -12.02 2.57 -6.03
N SER A 58 -10.80 2.68 -6.57
CA SER A 58 -10.22 1.59 -7.36
C SER A 58 -9.80 0.44 -6.45
N LEU A 59 -10.04 -0.78 -6.92
CA LEU A 59 -9.58 -2.00 -6.27
C LEU A 59 -8.46 -2.63 -7.07
N ALA A 60 -7.37 -2.98 -6.40
CA ALA A 60 -6.38 -3.92 -6.90
C ALA A 60 -6.66 -5.29 -6.28
N ILE A 61 -7.08 -6.24 -7.12
CA ILE A 61 -7.40 -7.61 -6.72
C ILE A 61 -6.26 -8.52 -7.18
N GLY A 62 -5.44 -8.99 -6.25
CA GLY A 62 -4.31 -9.88 -6.49
C GLY A 62 -4.64 -11.33 -6.14
N MET A 63 -4.23 -12.27 -6.99
CA MET A 63 -4.45 -13.71 -6.79
C MET A 63 -3.12 -14.46 -6.79
N SER A 64 -2.33 -14.28 -5.74
CA SER A 64 -0.92 -14.72 -5.72
C SER A 64 -0.72 -16.23 -5.91
N SER A 65 -1.70 -17.05 -5.47
CA SER A 65 -1.69 -18.51 -5.64
C SER A 65 -1.76 -19.00 -7.08
N PHE A 66 -2.06 -18.12 -8.05
CA PHE A 66 -1.93 -18.42 -9.47
C PHE A 66 -0.47 -18.50 -9.92
N CYS A 67 0.37 -17.58 -9.44
CA CYS A 67 1.80 -17.56 -9.72
C CYS A 67 2.53 -18.66 -8.98
N ASP A 68 2.20 -18.82 -7.69
CA ASP A 68 2.85 -19.77 -6.81
C ASP A 68 1.80 -20.62 -6.07
N PRO A 69 1.56 -21.86 -6.52
CA PRO A 69 0.61 -22.76 -5.87
C PRO A 69 0.94 -23.05 -4.40
N SER A 70 2.15 -22.78 -3.91
CA SER A 70 2.47 -22.97 -2.48
C SER A 70 1.78 -21.95 -1.56
N HIS A 71 1.22 -20.87 -2.11
CA HIS A 71 0.52 -19.84 -1.36
C HIS A 71 -0.89 -20.26 -0.91
N ALA A 72 -1.44 -21.35 -1.44
CA ALA A 72 -2.74 -21.90 -1.00
C ALA A 72 -2.73 -23.44 -1.04
N PRO A 73 -3.50 -24.12 -0.17
CA PRO A 73 -3.75 -25.55 -0.32
C PRO A 73 -4.39 -25.90 -1.67
N GLU A 74 -4.33 -27.18 -2.06
CA GLU A 74 -5.01 -27.68 -3.25
C GLU A 74 -6.53 -27.41 -3.18
N GLY A 75 -7.11 -26.93 -4.28
CA GLY A 75 -8.53 -26.56 -4.35
C GLY A 75 -8.89 -25.24 -3.65
N MET A 76 -7.89 -24.51 -3.12
CA MET A 76 -8.06 -23.21 -2.47
C MET A 76 -7.25 -22.13 -3.19
N ALA A 77 -7.54 -20.87 -2.88
CA ALA A 77 -6.81 -19.73 -3.42
C ALA A 77 -6.57 -18.63 -2.38
N THR A 78 -5.60 -17.76 -2.68
CA THR A 78 -5.41 -16.48 -1.96
C THR A 78 -5.99 -15.34 -2.79
N VAL A 79 -6.75 -14.44 -2.16
CA VAL A 79 -7.23 -13.20 -2.78
C VAL A 79 -6.80 -12.03 -1.93
N GLN A 80 -6.15 -11.05 -2.53
CA GLN A 80 -5.76 -9.79 -1.90
C GLN A 80 -6.57 -8.67 -2.53
N ILE A 81 -7.26 -7.87 -1.72
CA ILE A 81 -8.00 -6.69 -2.17
C ILE A 81 -7.31 -5.48 -1.56
N SER A 82 -6.77 -4.62 -2.41
CA SER A 82 -6.04 -3.41 -2.04
C SER A 82 -6.77 -2.18 -2.58
N ALA A 83 -6.78 -1.11 -1.81
CA ALA A 83 -7.36 0.17 -2.17
C ALA A 83 -6.66 1.30 -1.42
N LEU A 84 -6.49 2.45 -2.06
CA LEU A 84 -5.82 3.60 -1.44
C LEU A 84 -6.74 4.30 -0.46
N PHE A 85 -6.28 4.50 0.78
CA PHE A 85 -7.02 5.20 1.82
C PHE A 85 -6.17 6.30 2.46
N PRO A 86 -6.76 7.47 2.78
CA PRO A 86 -6.03 8.49 3.51
C PRO A 86 -5.68 8.02 4.92
N TYR A 87 -4.46 8.34 5.39
CA TYR A 87 -4.00 7.95 6.73
C TYR A 87 -4.92 8.48 7.85
N ASN A 88 -5.50 9.67 7.65
CA ASN A 88 -6.39 10.33 8.60
C ASN A 88 -7.88 9.95 8.44
N HIS A 89 -8.21 8.92 7.63
CA HIS A 89 -9.59 8.47 7.39
C HIS A 89 -10.39 8.33 8.70
N LYS A 90 -11.59 8.94 8.76
CA LYS A 90 -12.49 8.95 9.94
C LYS A 90 -11.76 9.21 11.27
N ASN A 91 -10.99 10.30 11.32
CA ASN A 91 -10.19 10.70 12.48
C ASN A 91 -9.13 9.65 12.85
N TYR A 92 -8.18 9.41 11.94
CA TYR A 92 -7.05 8.47 12.11
C TYR A 92 -7.51 7.06 12.47
N TRP A 93 -8.48 6.55 11.71
CA TRP A 93 -9.07 5.23 11.88
C TRP A 93 -9.72 5.02 13.26
N LYS A 94 -10.22 6.10 13.89
CA LYS A 94 -10.74 6.08 15.25
C LYS A 94 -9.78 5.48 16.29
N ARG A 95 -8.46 5.60 16.07
CA ARG A 95 -7.50 5.27 17.13
C ARG A 95 -7.68 6.21 18.31
N GLU A 96 -7.35 5.73 19.49
CA GLU A 96 -7.35 6.54 20.70
C GLU A 96 -6.33 7.66 20.62
N LYS A 97 -6.49 8.71 21.44
CA LYS A 97 -5.59 9.88 21.42
C LYS A 97 -4.14 9.54 21.75
N ASP A 98 -3.91 8.47 22.51
CA ASP A 98 -2.58 7.94 22.85
C ASP A 98 -1.99 7.02 21.76
N GLY A 99 -2.72 6.82 20.64
CA GLY A 99 -2.33 5.94 19.54
C GLY A 99 -2.82 4.50 19.67
N THR A 100 -3.50 4.15 20.77
CA THR A 100 -4.02 2.81 21.01
C THR A 100 -5.09 2.43 19.97
N ARG A 101 -5.03 1.17 19.50
CA ARG A 101 -5.95 0.60 18.52
C ARG A 101 -7.06 -0.17 19.22
N GLY A 102 -7.99 0.58 19.81
CA GLY A 102 -9.12 0.06 20.58
C GLY A 102 -10.22 -0.57 19.73
N GLU A 103 -11.37 -0.81 20.36
CA GLU A 103 -12.51 -1.47 19.72
C GLU A 103 -13.09 -0.68 18.55
N GLU A 104 -13.13 0.65 18.64
CA GLU A 104 -13.64 1.49 17.54
C GLU A 104 -12.76 1.43 16.29
N TYR A 105 -11.44 1.33 16.45
CA TYR A 105 -10.50 1.07 15.36
C TYR A 105 -10.78 -0.30 14.72
N LYS A 106 -10.92 -1.35 15.54
CA LYS A 106 -11.20 -2.71 15.03
C LYS A 106 -12.51 -2.77 14.27
N LYS A 107 -13.58 -2.16 14.79
CA LYS A 107 -14.88 -2.09 14.12
C LYS A 107 -14.77 -1.37 12.78
N LEU A 108 -14.17 -0.18 12.75
CA LEU A 108 -14.03 0.58 11.49
C LEU A 108 -13.20 -0.19 10.46
N LYS A 109 -12.10 -0.79 10.89
CA LYS A 109 -11.25 -1.66 10.06
C LYS A 109 -12.05 -2.82 9.45
N GLU A 110 -12.88 -3.49 10.24
CA GLU A 110 -13.76 -4.57 9.76
C GLU A 110 -14.85 -4.07 8.81
N THR A 111 -15.48 -2.92 9.11
CA THR A 111 -16.50 -2.31 8.25
C THR A 111 -15.94 -2.03 6.86
N VAL A 112 -14.80 -1.31 6.77
CA VAL A 112 -14.17 -0.98 5.49
C VAL A 112 -13.77 -2.25 4.74
N ALA A 113 -13.21 -3.25 5.44
CA ALA A 113 -12.85 -4.51 4.79
C ALA A 113 -14.06 -5.23 4.19
N ASN A 114 -15.19 -5.26 4.90
CA ASN A 114 -16.41 -5.90 4.39
C ASN A 114 -17.02 -5.13 3.20
N GLU A 115 -16.93 -3.80 3.20
CA GLU A 115 -17.35 -2.97 2.05
C GLU A 115 -16.48 -3.26 0.82
N LEU A 116 -15.15 -3.37 0.99
CA LEU A 116 -14.24 -3.74 -0.10
C LEU A 116 -14.44 -5.18 -0.60
N ILE A 117 -14.73 -6.13 0.30
CA ILE A 117 -15.08 -7.51 -0.07
C ILE A 117 -16.37 -7.52 -0.90
N SER A 118 -17.41 -6.81 -0.44
CA SER A 118 -18.67 -6.67 -1.17
C SER A 118 -18.46 -6.05 -2.55
N ALA A 119 -17.59 -5.05 -2.67
CA ALA A 119 -17.25 -4.45 -3.95
C ALA A 119 -16.49 -5.43 -4.86
N ALA A 120 -15.59 -6.25 -4.31
CA ALA A 120 -14.87 -7.27 -5.05
C ALA A 120 -15.76 -8.41 -5.56
N GLU A 121 -16.97 -8.61 -5.00
CA GLU A 121 -17.94 -9.59 -5.51
C GLU A 121 -18.45 -9.26 -6.93
N GLU A 122 -18.37 -7.99 -7.36
CA GLU A 122 -18.64 -7.60 -8.74
C GLU A 122 -17.64 -8.23 -9.73
N VAL A 123 -16.43 -8.58 -9.24
CA VAL A 123 -15.38 -9.24 -10.01
C VAL A 123 -15.34 -10.74 -9.74
N ILE A 124 -15.39 -11.15 -8.47
CA ILE A 124 -15.36 -12.56 -8.02
C ILE A 124 -16.70 -12.88 -7.34
N PRO A 125 -17.69 -13.39 -8.08
CA PRO A 125 -19.02 -13.66 -7.52
C PRO A 125 -18.96 -14.57 -6.29
N GLU A 126 -19.80 -14.25 -5.29
CA GLU A 126 -19.95 -15.01 -4.04
C GLU A 126 -18.70 -15.08 -3.14
N LEU A 127 -17.68 -14.25 -3.38
CA LEU A 127 -16.42 -14.25 -2.63
C LEU A 127 -16.61 -14.31 -1.11
N SER A 128 -17.54 -13.52 -0.56
CA SER A 128 -17.74 -13.43 0.89
C SER A 128 -18.17 -14.75 1.54
N LYS A 129 -18.82 -15.64 0.79
CA LYS A 129 -19.30 -16.94 1.27
C LYS A 129 -18.18 -17.98 1.41
N HIS A 130 -17.07 -17.75 0.73
CA HIS A 130 -15.96 -18.68 0.58
C HIS A 130 -14.72 -18.30 1.40
N ILE A 131 -14.81 -17.25 2.23
CA ILE A 131 -13.67 -16.80 3.04
C ILE A 131 -13.46 -17.76 4.22
N ILE A 132 -12.32 -18.45 4.21
CA ILE A 132 -11.90 -19.34 5.31
C ILE A 132 -11.00 -18.63 6.33
N CYS A 133 -10.25 -17.62 5.90
CA CYS A 133 -9.47 -16.76 6.77
C CYS A 133 -9.33 -15.36 6.17
N LYS A 134 -9.21 -14.35 7.04
CA LYS A 134 -9.13 -12.95 6.68
C LYS A 134 -8.11 -12.25 7.57
N ASP A 135 -7.16 -11.55 6.96
CA ASP A 135 -6.32 -10.55 7.61
C ASP A 135 -6.51 -9.20 6.93
N ILE A 136 -6.37 -8.13 7.71
CA ILE A 136 -6.62 -6.77 7.23
C ILE A 136 -5.49 -5.87 7.72
N ALA A 137 -4.89 -5.12 6.82
CA ALA A 137 -3.87 -4.11 7.12
C ALA A 137 -4.39 -2.72 6.73
N THR A 138 -4.42 -1.82 7.72
CA THR A 138 -4.78 -0.41 7.51
C THR A 138 -3.53 0.45 7.32
N PRO A 139 -3.65 1.73 6.92
CA PRO A 139 -2.54 2.69 6.93
C PRO A 139 -1.72 2.71 8.23
N LEU A 140 -2.39 2.63 9.39
CA LEU A 140 -1.72 2.51 10.69
C LEU A 140 -0.89 1.22 10.81
N THR A 141 -1.33 0.13 10.20
CA THR A 141 -0.60 -1.15 10.17
C THR A 141 0.67 -1.01 9.37
N PHE A 142 0.61 -0.40 8.18
CA PHE A 142 1.79 -0.13 7.36
C PHE A 142 2.78 0.77 8.09
N GLU A 143 2.33 1.86 8.73
CA GLU A 143 3.21 2.72 9.55
C GLU A 143 3.92 1.91 10.64
N ARG A 144 3.20 1.06 11.39
CA ARG A 144 3.79 0.27 12.48
C ARG A 144 4.82 -0.75 11.97
N TYR A 145 4.55 -1.41 10.86
CA TYR A 145 5.39 -2.50 10.36
C TYR A 145 6.59 -2.01 9.57
N THR A 146 6.43 -0.90 8.84
CA THR A 146 7.46 -0.39 7.92
C THR A 146 8.21 0.81 8.48
N LEU A 147 7.67 1.44 9.54
CA LEU A 147 8.15 2.72 10.08
C LEU A 147 8.11 3.88 9.08
N ASN A 148 7.40 3.72 7.96
CA ASN A 148 7.17 4.81 7.03
C ASN A 148 6.17 5.80 7.63
N SER A 149 6.48 7.08 7.50
CA SER A 149 5.58 8.18 7.89
C SER A 149 4.22 7.99 7.25
N GLU A 150 3.16 7.98 8.08
CA GLU A 150 1.78 7.80 7.63
C GLU A 150 1.53 6.48 6.87
N GLY A 151 2.41 5.49 6.99
CA GLY A 151 2.34 4.24 6.23
C GLY A 151 2.53 4.42 4.73
N ALA A 152 3.03 5.58 4.30
CA ALA A 152 3.13 5.94 2.90
C ALA A 152 4.10 5.04 2.12
N MET A 153 3.81 4.86 0.83
CA MET A 153 4.66 4.10 -0.10
C MET A 153 5.80 4.93 -0.70
N GLY A 154 5.89 6.22 -0.34
CA GLY A 154 6.89 7.16 -0.81
C GLY A 154 6.34 8.56 -1.03
N TRP A 155 7.11 9.39 -1.73
CA TRP A 155 6.69 10.74 -2.11
C TRP A 155 5.64 10.69 -3.21
N LEU A 156 4.60 11.51 -3.12
CA LEU A 156 3.63 11.68 -4.21
C LEU A 156 4.33 12.33 -5.41
N PRO A 157 4.35 11.67 -6.59
CA PRO A 157 4.84 12.29 -7.80
C PRO A 157 3.92 13.47 -8.17
N SER A 158 4.47 14.66 -8.30
CA SER A 158 3.71 15.86 -8.69
C SER A 158 4.51 16.67 -9.70
N PRO A 159 3.86 17.38 -10.63
CA PRO A 159 4.57 18.17 -11.64
C PRO A 159 5.57 19.14 -11.00
N GLY A 160 6.85 18.98 -11.35
CA GLY A 160 7.93 19.83 -10.83
C GLY A 160 8.48 19.43 -9.46
N SER A 161 7.99 18.35 -8.84
CA SER A 161 8.68 17.74 -7.71
C SER A 161 10.05 17.22 -8.15
N LYS A 162 11.04 17.32 -7.25
CA LYS A 162 12.37 16.76 -7.48
C LYS A 162 12.57 15.61 -6.52
N GLU A 163 13.00 14.48 -7.06
CA GLU A 163 13.40 13.35 -6.26
C GLU A 163 14.56 13.75 -5.36
N ARG A 164 14.54 13.25 -4.13
CA ARG A 164 15.62 13.55 -3.19
C ARG A 164 16.88 12.79 -3.59
N SER A 165 18.01 13.48 -3.46
CA SER A 165 19.32 12.86 -3.63
C SER A 165 19.62 11.90 -2.48
N GLN A 166 20.36 10.83 -2.78
CA GLN A 166 20.98 9.97 -1.79
C GLN A 166 22.01 10.72 -0.94
N LYS A 167 22.63 11.78 -1.46
CA LYS A 167 23.60 12.59 -0.71
C LYS A 167 22.87 13.62 0.13
N THR A 168 23.11 13.58 1.45
CA THR A 168 22.54 14.58 2.36
C THR A 168 23.51 15.77 2.55
N PRO A 169 23.02 16.89 3.11
CA PRO A 169 23.91 17.98 3.54
C PRO A 169 24.80 17.66 4.73
N ILE A 170 24.55 16.55 5.43
CA ILE A 170 25.31 16.13 6.59
C ILE A 170 26.48 15.28 6.10
N LYS A 171 27.69 15.65 6.49
CA LYS A 171 28.91 14.94 6.08
C LYS A 171 28.81 13.47 6.49
N ASN A 172 29.16 12.58 5.56
CA ASN A 172 29.16 11.12 5.74
C ASN A 172 27.78 10.51 6.05
N LEU A 173 26.69 11.23 5.78
CA LEU A 173 25.32 10.71 5.88
C LEU A 173 24.70 10.62 4.47
N TYR A 174 24.29 9.41 4.11
CA TYR A 174 23.63 9.09 2.84
C TYR A 174 22.29 8.40 3.11
N GLN A 175 21.39 8.47 2.14
CA GLN A 175 20.06 7.89 2.19
C GLN A 175 19.90 6.89 1.04
N ALA A 176 19.16 5.82 1.30
CA ALA A 176 18.81 4.80 0.31
C ALA A 176 17.36 4.34 0.55
N GLY A 177 16.72 3.86 -0.51
CA GLY A 177 15.34 3.39 -0.49
C GLY A 177 14.37 4.37 -1.16
N HIS A 178 13.07 4.11 -0.99
CA HIS A 178 12.00 4.72 -1.79
C HIS A 178 11.79 6.22 -1.55
N TRP A 179 12.37 6.76 -0.47
CA TRP A 179 12.37 8.20 -0.16
C TRP A 179 13.41 9.01 -0.96
N THR A 180 14.19 8.36 -1.82
CA THR A 180 15.23 8.98 -2.65
C THR A 180 15.13 8.49 -4.08
N PHE A 181 15.75 9.21 -5.01
CA PHE A 181 15.80 8.84 -6.42
C PHE A 181 16.20 7.35 -6.61
N PRO A 182 15.56 6.58 -7.51
CA PRO A 182 14.50 6.99 -8.44
C PRO A 182 13.09 7.09 -7.84
N GLY A 183 12.85 6.56 -6.64
CA GLY A 183 11.55 6.59 -5.97
C GLY A 183 11.10 5.20 -5.52
N SER A 184 9.78 4.99 -5.50
CA SER A 184 9.12 3.75 -5.05
C SER A 184 9.20 2.61 -6.07
N GLY A 185 8.96 1.39 -5.62
CA GLY A 185 9.10 0.17 -6.42
C GLY A 185 10.38 -0.61 -6.11
N ILE A 186 10.33 -1.94 -6.24
CA ILE A 186 11.43 -2.86 -5.87
C ILE A 186 12.69 -2.54 -6.69
N ASP A 187 12.53 -2.35 -7.98
CA ASP A 187 13.57 -1.99 -8.94
C ASP A 187 14.21 -0.61 -8.62
N SER A 188 13.38 0.38 -8.28
CA SER A 188 13.83 1.71 -7.89
C SER A 188 14.63 1.68 -6.60
N VAL A 189 14.18 0.96 -5.56
CA VAL A 189 14.90 0.94 -4.28
C VAL A 189 16.23 0.20 -4.36
N ILE A 190 16.34 -0.85 -5.19
CA ILE A 190 17.61 -1.52 -5.48
C ILE A 190 18.59 -0.52 -6.11
N SER A 191 18.13 0.23 -7.11
CA SER A 191 18.92 1.25 -7.79
C SER A 191 19.35 2.37 -6.84
N SER A 192 18.44 2.82 -5.96
CA SER A 192 18.72 3.81 -4.92
C SER A 192 19.84 3.35 -3.98
N GLY A 193 19.77 2.12 -3.48
CA GLY A 193 20.81 1.54 -2.62
C GLY A 193 22.18 1.47 -3.30
N ARG A 194 22.21 1.04 -4.57
CA ARG A 194 23.44 1.04 -5.39
C ARG A 194 24.03 2.44 -5.53
N ASN A 195 23.20 3.43 -5.84
CA ASN A 195 23.64 4.82 -6.01
C ASN A 195 24.23 5.38 -4.71
N ALA A 196 23.58 5.13 -3.56
CA ALA A 196 24.09 5.53 -2.26
C ALA A 196 25.46 4.92 -1.97
N ALA A 197 25.63 3.62 -2.21
CA ALA A 197 26.89 2.92 -2.01
C ALA A 197 28.02 3.48 -2.91
N GLN A 198 27.72 3.79 -4.17
CA GLN A 198 28.69 4.42 -5.08
C GLN A 198 29.14 5.81 -4.60
N LEU A 199 28.23 6.61 -4.04
CA LEU A 199 28.57 7.91 -3.47
C LEU A 199 29.47 7.79 -2.25
N VAL A 200 29.20 6.82 -1.36
CA VAL A 200 30.08 6.50 -0.23
C VAL A 200 31.49 6.15 -0.71
N LEU A 201 31.61 5.21 -1.66
CA LEU A 201 32.91 4.78 -2.19
C LEU A 201 33.67 5.91 -2.88
N LYS A 202 32.96 6.83 -3.55
CA LYS A 202 33.57 7.98 -4.20
C LYS A 202 34.10 9.00 -3.19
N ASP A 203 33.34 9.28 -2.13
CA ASP A 203 33.71 10.27 -1.11
C ASP A 203 34.76 9.73 -0.11
N MET A 204 35.03 8.41 -0.10
CA MET A 204 36.12 7.78 0.66
C MET A 204 37.49 7.83 -0.03
N ARG A 205 37.55 8.15 -1.32
CA ARG A 205 38.78 8.30 -2.10
C ARG A 205 39.33 9.72 -1.98
#